data_AF-C9Z914-F1
#
_entry.id   AF-C9Z914-F1
#
_cell.length_a   1.000
_cell.length_b   1.000
_cell.length_c   1.000
_cell.angle_alpha   90.00
_cell.angle_beta   90.00
_cell.angle_gamma   90.00
#
_symmetry.space_group_name_H-M   'P 1'
#
loop_
_entity.id
_entity.type
_entity.pdbx_description
1 polymer ?
#
loop_
_entity_poly.entity_id
_entity_poly.type
_entity_poly.pdbx_seq_one_letter_code
_entity_poly.pdbx_strand_id
1 'polypeptide(L)'
;MATPGRTASQAGDLIRQFNHDTINTGDGWQYPPHAYSAIGSLAYLVRMLPQAIEQALRPVEHTHEQGRVLIDGGLDPNKAVTELRAAIGDAVTLAQALSVAVDRMHSAVSPMGLDTRGLPGFED
;
A
#
# COMPACT_ATOMS: atom_id res chain seq x y z
N MET A 1 4.53 -8.21 -22.61
CA MET A 1 5.33 -8.05 -21.37
C MET A 1 4.62 -7.10 -20.43
N ALA A 2 4.56 -7.41 -19.13
CA ALA A 2 4.08 -6.46 -18.12
C ALA A 2 5.16 -5.38 -17.89
N THR A 3 4.76 -4.11 -17.90
CA THR A 3 5.63 -2.99 -17.51
C THR A 3 5.42 -2.70 -16.02
N PRO A 4 6.41 -2.18 -15.27
CA PRO A 4 6.24 -1.86 -13.85
C PRO A 4 5.01 -0.97 -13.57
N GLY A 5 4.74 0.02 -14.44
CA GLY A 5 3.55 0.87 -14.33
C GLY A 5 2.23 0.11 -14.50
N ARG A 6 2.17 -0.89 -15.38
CA ARG A 6 0.97 -1.73 -15.52
C ARG A 6 0.75 -2.60 -14.28
N THR A 7 1.83 -3.15 -13.71
CA THR A 7 1.75 -3.92 -12.46
C THR A 7 1.23 -3.06 -11.30
N ALA A 8 1.73 -1.83 -11.15
CA ALA A 8 1.25 -0.90 -10.14
C ALA A 8 -0.23 -0.52 -10.34
N SER A 9 -0.67 -0.32 -11.59
CA SER A 9 -2.08 -0.07 -11.91
C SER A 9 -2.98 -1.23 -11.50
N GLN A 10 -2.57 -2.47 -11.81
CA GLN A 10 -3.33 -3.66 -11.44
C GLN A 10 -3.45 -3.83 -9.91
N ALA A 11 -2.39 -3.50 -9.17
CA ALA A 11 -2.46 -3.47 -7.71
C ALA A 11 -3.51 -2.44 -7.22
N GLY A 12 -3.59 -1.27 -7.87
CA GLY A 12 -4.62 -0.28 -7.58
C GLY A 12 -6.05 -0.80 -7.81
N ASP A 13 -6.28 -1.54 -8.89
CA ASP A 13 -7.58 -2.14 -9.17
C ASP A 13 -7.95 -3.22 -8.14
N LEU A 14 -6.98 -4.02 -7.69
CA LEU A 14 -7.19 -5.01 -6.63
C LEU A 14 -7.52 -4.37 -5.28
N ILE A 15 -6.85 -3.26 -4.92
CA ILE A 15 -7.21 -2.49 -3.71
C ILE A 15 -8.61 -1.90 -3.84
N ARG A 16 -8.99 -1.40 -5.02
CA ARG A 16 -10.34 -0.92 -5.27
C ARG A 16 -11.39 -2.02 -5.09
N GLN A 17 -11.11 -3.22 -5.60
CA GLN A 17 -11.98 -4.37 -5.42
C GLN A 17 -12.11 -4.75 -3.94
N PHE A 18 -10.98 -4.85 -3.23
CA PHE A 18 -10.97 -5.08 -1.78
C PHE A 18 -11.80 -4.04 -1.01
N ASN A 19 -11.65 -2.76 -1.33
CA ASN A 19 -12.44 -1.70 -0.70
C ASN A 19 -13.93 -1.90 -0.97
N HIS A 20 -14.31 -2.29 -2.19
CA HIS A 20 -15.70 -2.56 -2.56
C HIS A 20 -16.27 -3.76 -1.78
N ASP A 21 -15.51 -4.86 -1.70
CA ASP A 21 -15.91 -6.09 -1.01
C ASP A 21 -16.06 -5.90 0.51
N THR A 22 -15.42 -4.86 1.05
CA THR A 22 -15.41 -4.55 2.50
C THR A 22 -16.34 -3.40 2.90
N ILE A 23 -17.11 -2.80 1.98
CA ILE A 23 -18.04 -1.67 2.26
C ILE A 23 -19.09 -2.04 3.30
N ASN A 24 -19.67 -3.23 3.18
CA ASN A 24 -20.71 -3.73 4.06
C ASN A 24 -20.26 -5.04 4.68
N THR A 25 -20.72 -5.32 5.90
CA THR A 25 -20.57 -6.66 6.47
C THR A 25 -21.51 -7.63 5.75
N GLY A 26 -21.07 -8.88 5.60
CA GLY A 26 -21.82 -9.92 4.89
C GLY A 26 -21.07 -11.24 4.88
N ASP A 27 -21.52 -12.18 4.05
CA ASP A 27 -20.89 -13.49 3.92
C ASP A 27 -19.39 -13.34 3.59
N GLY A 28 -18.53 -13.91 4.42
CA GLY A 28 -17.07 -13.78 4.31
C GLY A 28 -16.46 -12.49 4.87
N TRP A 29 -17.28 -11.52 5.32
CA TRP A 29 -16.83 -10.24 5.90
C TRP A 29 -17.72 -9.79 7.08
N GLN A 30 -18.05 -10.71 7.98
CA GLN A 30 -18.95 -10.45 9.11
C GLN A 30 -18.27 -10.32 10.48
N TYR A 31 -17.14 -11.01 10.69
CA TYR A 31 -16.60 -11.24 12.04
C TYR A 31 -15.17 -10.72 12.20
N PRO A 32 -14.73 -10.43 13.44
CA PRO A 32 -13.35 -9.97 13.70
C PRO A 32 -12.24 -10.86 13.10
N PRO A 33 -12.34 -12.20 13.06
CA PRO A 33 -11.35 -13.05 12.37
C PRO A 33 -11.19 -12.76 10.87
N HIS A 34 -12.23 -12.27 10.19
CA HIS A 34 -12.12 -11.85 8.80
C HIS A 34 -11.26 -10.59 8.68
N ALA A 35 -11.48 -9.62 9.58
CA ALA A 35 -10.67 -8.41 9.67
C ALA A 35 -9.20 -8.72 9.99
N TYR A 36 -8.91 -9.71 10.86
CA TYR A 36 -7.54 -10.18 11.13
C TYR A 36 -6.81 -10.56 9.83
N SER A 37 -7.41 -11.44 9.03
CA SER A 37 -6.80 -11.95 7.79
C SER A 37 -6.60 -10.84 6.75
N ALA A 38 -7.58 -9.94 6.61
CA ALA A 38 -7.48 -8.80 5.70
C ALA A 38 -6.42 -7.78 6.14
N ILE A 39 -6.36 -7.44 7.43
CA ILE A 39 -5.35 -6.52 7.96
C ILE A 39 -3.95 -7.12 7.82
N GLY A 40 -3.78 -8.43 8.02
CA GLY A 40 -2.51 -9.11 7.78
C GLY A 40 -2.06 -9.03 6.32
N SER A 41 -3.01 -9.15 5.38
CA SER A 41 -2.75 -8.97 3.94
C SER A 41 -2.37 -7.54 3.59
N LEU A 42 -3.04 -6.54 4.19
CA LEU A 42 -2.68 -5.13 4.05
C LEU A 42 -1.30 -4.84 4.64
N ALA A 43 -0.95 -5.43 5.78
CA ALA A 43 0.37 -5.28 6.39
C ALA A 43 1.49 -5.76 5.44
N TYR A 44 1.28 -6.90 4.78
CA TYR A 44 2.21 -7.41 3.77
C TYR A 44 2.39 -6.42 2.61
N LEU A 45 1.29 -5.87 2.06
CA LEU A 45 1.34 -4.90 0.97
C LEU A 45 2.07 -3.62 1.39
N VAL A 46 1.71 -3.06 2.54
CA VAL A 46 2.28 -1.79 3.03
C VAL A 46 3.78 -1.92 3.30
N ARG A 47 4.26 -3.06 3.82
CA ARG A 47 5.69 -3.33 4.03
C ARG A 47 6.53 -3.26 2.75
N MET A 48 5.93 -3.50 1.59
CA MET A 48 6.62 -3.43 0.30
C MET A 48 6.61 -2.03 -0.31
N LEU A 49 5.73 -1.12 0.15
CA LEU A 49 5.60 0.22 -0.42
C LEU A 49 6.88 1.07 -0.37
N PRO A 50 7.66 1.08 0.73
CA PRO A 50 8.91 1.86 0.78
C PRO A 50 9.84 1.52 -0.38
N GLN A 51 10.08 0.23 -0.61
CA GLN A 51 10.93 -0.25 -1.70
C GLN A 51 10.35 0.09 -3.08
N ALA A 52 9.03 -0.07 -3.27
CA ALA A 52 8.38 0.26 -4.53
C ALA A 52 8.49 1.76 -4.87
N ILE A 53 8.34 2.63 -3.86
CA ILE A 53 8.49 4.08 -3.97
C ILE A 53 9.94 4.44 -4.35
N GLU A 54 10.94 3.91 -3.64
CA GLU A 54 12.36 4.13 -3.99
C GLU A 54 12.68 3.70 -5.41
N GLN A 55 12.17 2.54 -5.84
CA GLN A 55 12.43 2.00 -7.17
C GLN A 55 11.78 2.83 -8.29
N ALA A 56 10.71 3.57 -8.01
CA ALA A 56 10.07 4.45 -8.97
C ALA A 56 10.98 5.61 -9.44
N LEU A 57 12.01 5.94 -8.65
CA LEU A 57 12.98 6.99 -8.96
C LEU A 57 14.03 6.56 -10.01
N ARG A 58 14.31 5.26 -10.14
CA ARG A 58 15.36 4.70 -11.00
C ARG A 58 15.38 5.22 -12.45
N PRO A 59 14.26 5.27 -13.20
CA PRO A 59 14.29 5.79 -14.57
C PRO A 59 14.68 7.26 -14.63
N VAL A 60 14.32 8.07 -13.62
CA VAL A 60 14.68 9.48 -13.55
C VAL A 60 16.17 9.63 -13.26
N GLU A 61 16.72 8.88 -12.30
CA GLU A 61 18.16 8.90 -11.99
C GLU A 61 19.01 8.47 -13.17
N HIS A 62 18.63 7.36 -13.82
CA HIS A 62 19.33 6.89 -15.01
C HIS A 62 19.36 7.93 -16.13
N THR A 63 18.25 8.66 -16.32
CA THR A 63 18.14 9.72 -17.34
C THR A 63 18.92 10.97 -16.93
N HIS A 64 18.94 11.29 -15.63
CA HIS A 64 19.68 12.42 -15.06
C HIS A 64 21.20 12.23 -15.17
N GLU A 65 21.69 11.04 -14.83
CA GLU A 65 23.10 10.65 -14.96
C GLU A 65 23.61 10.77 -16.41
N GLN A 66 22.72 10.58 -17.38
CA GLN A 66 23.04 10.74 -18.81
C GLN A 66 22.95 12.20 -19.30
N GLY A 67 22.55 13.14 -18.45
CA GLY A 67 22.32 14.55 -18.83
C GLY A 67 21.13 14.73 -19.77
N ARG A 68 20.14 13.83 -19.70
CA ARG A 68 19.01 13.77 -20.65
C ARG A 68 17.66 14.19 -20.07
N VAL A 69 17.63 14.67 -18.84
CA VAL A 69 16.39 15.19 -18.23
C VAL A 69 16.08 16.55 -18.85
N LEU A 70 14.87 16.67 -19.39
CA LEU A 70 14.30 17.93 -19.88
C LEU A 70 13.16 18.33 -18.96
N ILE A 71 13.09 19.62 -18.65
CA ILE A 71 11.99 20.21 -17.89
C ILE A 71 11.34 21.28 -18.76
N ASP A 72 10.01 21.26 -18.81
CA ASP A 72 9.24 22.26 -19.56
C ASP A 72 9.54 23.68 -19.06
N GLY A 73 9.51 24.64 -19.97
CA GLY A 73 9.78 26.05 -19.65
C GLY A 73 11.26 26.38 -19.41
N GLY A 74 12.19 25.46 -19.70
CA GLY A 74 13.63 25.71 -19.60
C GLY A 74 14.14 25.78 -18.16
N LEU A 75 13.41 25.21 -17.20
CA LEU A 75 13.81 25.14 -15.80
C LEU A 75 15.00 24.17 -15.61
N ASP A 76 15.72 24.33 -14.48
CA ASP A 76 16.90 23.53 -14.15
C ASP A 76 16.54 22.06 -13.85
N PRO A 77 17.01 21.09 -14.68
CA PRO A 77 16.78 19.67 -14.45
C PRO A 77 17.37 19.18 -13.12
N ASN A 78 18.48 19.74 -12.66
CA ASN A 78 19.10 19.31 -11.40
C ASN A 78 18.23 19.64 -10.20
N LYS A 79 17.61 20.82 -10.22
CA LYS A 79 16.66 21.25 -9.20
C LYS A 79 15.45 20.32 -9.16
N ALA A 80 14.84 20.03 -10.32
CA ALA A 80 13.67 19.15 -10.40
C ALA A 80 13.95 17.72 -9.91
N VAL A 81 15.12 17.14 -10.27
CA VAL A 81 15.52 15.81 -9.79
C VAL A 81 15.78 15.82 -8.28
N THR A 82 16.36 16.90 -7.74
CA THR A 82 16.57 17.06 -6.30
C THR A 82 15.24 17.15 -5.53
N GLU A 83 14.28 17.89 -6.05
CA GLU A 83 12.93 17.99 -5.49
C GLU A 83 12.22 16.63 -5.49
N LEU A 84 12.30 15.87 -6.59
CA LEU A 84 11.74 14.52 -6.66
C LEU A 84 12.40 13.58 -5.64
N ARG A 85 13.74 13.62 -5.49
CA ARG A 85 14.47 12.83 -4.49
C ARG A 85 13.97 13.12 -3.07
N ALA A 86 13.79 14.40 -2.74
CA ALA A 86 13.27 14.80 -1.44
C ALA A 86 11.85 14.25 -1.22
N ALA A 87 10.95 14.41 -2.20
CA ALA A 87 9.58 13.91 -2.11
C ALA A 87 9.51 12.38 -1.99
N ILE A 88 10.39 11.65 -2.69
CA ILE A 88 10.52 10.18 -2.54
C ILE A 88 10.99 9.82 -1.13
N GLY A 89 11.96 10.53 -0.56
CA GLY A 89 12.41 10.32 0.82
C GLY A 89 11.31 10.52 1.86
N ASP A 90 10.48 11.56 1.68
CA ASP A 90 9.31 11.80 2.52
C ASP A 90 8.29 10.67 2.38
N ALA A 91 8.00 10.25 1.15
CA ALA A 91 7.04 9.17 0.88
C ALA A 91 7.49 7.82 1.47
N VAL A 92 8.79 7.50 1.41
CA VAL A 92 9.38 6.31 2.04
C VAL A 92 9.19 6.35 3.56
N THR A 93 9.48 7.49 4.18
CA THR A 93 9.31 7.68 5.64
C THR A 93 7.85 7.48 6.05
N LEU A 94 6.91 8.05 5.30
CA LEU A 94 5.49 7.90 5.56
C LEU A 94 5.00 6.46 5.32
N ALA A 95 5.51 5.77 4.31
CA ALA A 95 5.18 4.37 4.05
C ALA A 95 5.67 3.44 5.17
N GLN A 96 6.87 3.71 5.72
CA GLN A 96 7.38 2.99 6.89
C GLN A 96 6.51 3.24 8.13
N ALA A 97 6.10 4.49 8.36
CA ALA A 97 5.19 4.83 9.46
C ALA A 97 3.82 4.14 9.31
N LEU A 98 3.29 4.07 8.08
CA LEU A 98 2.06 3.34 7.77
C LEU A 98 2.22 1.85 8.05
N SER A 99 3.36 1.24 7.70
CA SER A 99 3.63 -0.17 8.01
C SER A 99 3.54 -0.44 9.52
N VAL A 100 4.14 0.42 10.34
CA VAL A 100 4.07 0.31 11.80
C VAL A 100 2.63 0.46 12.30
N ALA A 101 1.86 1.39 11.73
CA ALA A 101 0.47 1.60 12.11
C ALA A 101 -0.40 0.38 11.77
N VAL A 102 -0.25 -0.22 10.59
CA VAL A 102 -1.00 -1.41 10.18
C VAL A 102 -0.61 -2.64 11.00
N ASP A 103 0.67 -2.79 11.36
CA ASP A 103 1.11 -3.85 12.28
C ASP A 103 0.45 -3.73 13.67
N ARG A 104 0.25 -2.50 14.14
CA ARG A 104 -0.50 -2.25 15.39
C ARG A 104 -1.98 -2.60 15.25
N MET A 105 -2.60 -2.31 14.09
CA MET A 105 -3.98 -2.74 13.81
C MET A 105 -4.09 -4.27 13.84
N HIS A 106 -3.15 -4.97 13.19
CA HIS A 106 -3.12 -6.43 13.15
C HIS A 106 -2.98 -7.03 14.56
N SER A 107 -2.11 -6.43 15.39
CA SER A 107 -1.94 -6.83 16.79
C SER A 107 -3.21 -6.58 17.62
N ALA A 108 -3.89 -5.45 17.40
CA ALA A 108 -5.10 -5.07 18.12
C ALA A 108 -6.30 -5.98 17.82
N VAL A 109 -6.44 -6.45 16.57
CA VAL A 109 -7.53 -7.35 16.18
C VAL A 109 -7.24 -8.81 16.55
N SER A 110 -5.97 -9.18 16.76
CA SER A 110 -5.57 -10.56 17.10
C SER A 110 -6.32 -11.23 18.26
N PRO A 111 -6.65 -10.57 19.38
CA PRO A 111 -7.41 -11.20 20.47
C PRO A 111 -8.94 -11.17 20.25
N MET A 112 -9.44 -10.56 19.17
CA MET A 112 -10.87 -10.38 18.94
C MET A 112 -11.48 -11.65 18.33
N GLY A 113 -12.45 -12.24 19.04
CA GLY A 113 -13.23 -13.37 18.56
C GLY A 113 -14.72 -13.03 18.44
N LEU A 114 -15.49 -13.93 17.83
CA LEU A 114 -16.94 -13.91 17.89
C LEU A 114 -17.39 -14.70 19.13
N ASP A 115 -18.19 -14.08 19.99
CA ASP A 115 -18.92 -14.83 21.02
C ASP A 115 -20.11 -15.53 20.36
N THR A 116 -20.03 -16.85 20.24
CA THR A 116 -21.03 -17.67 19.55
C THR A 116 -22.20 -18.09 20.44
N ARG A 117 -22.16 -17.78 21.74
CA ARG A 117 -23.19 -18.22 22.69
C ARG A 117 -24.55 -17.60 22.35
N GLY A 118 -25.52 -18.46 22.05
CA GLY A 118 -26.89 -18.04 21.72
C GLY A 118 -27.05 -17.44 20.32
N LEU A 119 -26.05 -17.62 19.43
CA LEU A 119 -26.19 -17.24 18.02
C LEU A 119 -26.86 -18.37 17.21
N PRO A 120 -27.95 -18.09 16.49
CA PRO A 120 -28.58 -19.07 15.61
C PRO A 120 -27.59 -19.55 14.54
N GLY A 121 -27.52 -20.87 14.32
CA GLY A 121 -26.60 -21.48 13.35
C GLY A 121 -25.19 -21.77 13.88
N PHE A 122 -24.91 -21.47 15.15
CA PHE A 122 -23.69 -21.85 15.89
C PHE A 122 -24.02 -22.70 17.14
N GLU A 123 -25.22 -23.26 17.20
CA GLU A 123 -25.68 -24.17 18.25
C GLU A 123 -25.26 -25.59 17.86
N ASP A 124 -24.51 -26.28 18.74
CA ASP A 124 -24.17 -27.71 18.59
C ASP A 124 -25.41 -28.62 18.61
#